data_AF-A0A814WG49-F1
#
_entry.id   AF-A0A814WG49-F1
#
_cell.length_a   1.000
_cell.length_b   1.000
_cell.length_c   1.000
_cell.angle_alpha   90.00
_cell.angle_beta   90.00
_cell.angle_gamma   90.00
#
_symmetry.space_group_name_H-M   'P 1'
#
loop_
_entity.id
_entity.type
_entity.pdbx_description
1 polymer ?
#
loop_
_entity_poly.entity_id
_entity_poly.type
_entity_poly.pdbx_seq_one_letter_code
_entity_poly.pdbx_strand_id
1 'polypeptide(L)'
;MNDLPLLPGNRFSDVTRTNFIVPRTLSFKNGHRIIRLPRFDIGQTYKSNIQLTENERQILINFQPELIYGKVKVQEPRKFVPATVFYDKKVLRFYGYFKQTVYESPLEYYRVRRVIIYYYLEDDTIAIYEIPYKNSALNQGLRVRRHRVSKNDQNEPYNWRDLNLGQNLAIYGTIYRLCDCDQFTREWLESEGIELQCPELIPSDPYTLKLMKKNDIEKQRISHSDLKDILPDLLTKQSLIGNKQFNTMDGKVLRFYAILDDQDEQCEILRKFIIHFYLVDHTIEIREIHQANDGYDPKGIYLHRQIVPKDSTYNIKSFVNLFINKREQEKICYLKPEDFALGRHITIFNRRFFLYDCDIFTKSFYHQNFGQFDFTPIDIDTKRYIKPSIQLSPVPPHIMFGKPEDTIQNVKNLIPKSIKKDRIKLMENENRVLRYEAIMESVNERDAQRKFLIVYRLADDLISVYEKPLDGYGCLTRKFLERIRIPKPDSHPDAPIYYGPNDFYIGARIELFKHRFIIIDADRYVLKFIEENRQQFSQHVIDSLRKKLCLNNEKDEQNNNQMKIYHSC
;
A
#
# COMPACT_ATOMS: atom_id res chain seq x y z
N MET A 1 -53.23 60.59 -10.40
CA MET A 1 -52.07 60.20 -9.56
C MET A 1 -51.81 58.70 -9.74
N ASN A 2 -51.52 58.23 -10.96
CA ASN A 2 -51.46 56.78 -11.21
C ASN A 2 -50.05 56.18 -11.20
N ASP A 3 -49.00 57.01 -11.01
CA ASP A 3 -47.60 56.56 -11.05
C ASP A 3 -46.75 57.02 -9.86
N LEU A 4 -47.37 57.39 -8.72
CA LEU A 4 -46.62 57.75 -7.51
C LEU A 4 -46.32 56.51 -6.65
N PRO A 5 -45.07 56.30 -6.22
CA PRO A 5 -44.70 55.15 -5.40
C PRO A 5 -45.34 55.28 -4.01
N LEU A 6 -45.83 54.14 -3.48
CA LEU A 6 -46.55 54.02 -2.20
C LEU A 6 -45.62 54.13 -0.97
N LEU A 7 -44.70 55.08 -0.98
CA LEU A 7 -43.78 55.39 0.12
C LEU A 7 -44.48 56.27 1.18
N PRO A 8 -44.05 56.21 2.46
CA PRO A 8 -44.50 57.15 3.48
C PRO A 8 -44.20 58.59 3.02
N GLY A 9 -45.22 59.46 3.00
CA GLY A 9 -45.11 60.84 2.50
C GLY A 9 -45.84 61.09 1.17
N ASN A 10 -46.00 60.08 0.32
CA ASN A 10 -46.72 60.17 -0.96
C ASN A 10 -48.20 59.75 -0.86
N ARG A 11 -48.73 59.70 0.37
CA ARG A 11 -50.13 59.35 0.64
C ARG A 11 -50.84 60.55 1.26
N PHE A 12 -51.91 61.00 0.64
CA PHE A 12 -52.76 62.07 1.15
C PHE A 12 -54.02 61.46 1.77
N SER A 13 -54.23 61.70 3.06
CA SER A 13 -55.46 61.32 3.75
C SER A 13 -56.57 62.31 3.40
N ASP A 14 -57.69 61.82 2.87
CA ASP A 14 -58.86 62.66 2.60
C ASP A 14 -59.55 63.03 3.93
N VAL A 15 -59.41 64.30 4.33
CA VAL A 15 -59.92 64.85 5.59
C VAL A 15 -61.44 65.02 5.60
N THR A 16 -62.09 64.89 4.44
CA THR A 16 -63.55 65.03 4.31
C THR A 16 -64.31 63.73 4.59
N ARG A 17 -63.59 62.61 4.79
CA ARG A 17 -64.19 61.29 5.00
C ARG A 17 -64.73 61.17 6.43
N THR A 18 -66.05 61.16 6.58
CA THR A 18 -66.74 61.09 7.89
C THR A 18 -67.27 59.70 8.23
N ASN A 19 -67.35 58.78 7.26
CA ASN A 19 -67.88 57.45 7.44
C ASN A 19 -66.76 56.40 7.41
N PHE A 20 -66.62 55.63 8.49
CA PHE A 20 -65.59 54.60 8.66
C PHE A 20 -66.17 53.20 8.90
N ILE A 21 -67.45 52.98 8.55
CA ILE A 21 -68.10 51.68 8.73
C ILE A 21 -67.34 50.60 7.94
N VAL A 22 -66.92 49.56 8.66
CA VAL A 22 -66.21 48.41 8.10
C VAL A 22 -67.23 47.38 7.60
N PRO A 23 -67.15 46.93 6.33
CA PRO A 23 -68.06 45.91 5.82
C PRO A 23 -67.81 44.58 6.52
N ARG A 24 -68.90 43.92 6.96
CA ARG A 24 -68.83 42.60 7.59
C ARG A 24 -68.63 41.50 6.53
N THR A 25 -67.39 41.36 6.09
CA THR A 25 -66.96 40.35 5.10
C THR A 25 -66.72 38.98 5.74
N LEU A 26 -66.42 38.93 7.04
CA LEU A 26 -66.20 37.69 7.77
C LEU A 26 -67.36 37.44 8.73
N SER A 27 -67.96 36.25 8.64
CA SER A 27 -69.06 35.84 9.52
C SER A 27 -69.00 34.34 9.79
N PHE A 28 -69.59 33.91 10.90
CA PHE A 28 -69.81 32.49 11.18
C PHE A 28 -71.29 32.17 11.04
N LYS A 29 -71.61 31.06 10.37
CA LYS A 29 -72.97 30.51 10.35
C LYS A 29 -72.87 29.01 10.63
N ASN A 30 -73.57 28.56 11.67
CA ASN A 30 -73.62 27.15 12.10
C ASN A 30 -72.22 26.53 12.24
N GLY A 31 -71.30 27.22 12.93
CA GLY A 31 -69.95 26.73 13.22
C GLY A 31 -68.93 26.86 12.08
N HIS A 32 -69.36 27.18 10.85
CA HIS A 32 -68.45 27.36 9.71
C HIS A 32 -68.15 28.83 9.41
N ARG A 33 -66.89 29.12 9.08
CA ARG A 33 -66.45 30.43 8.60
C ARG A 33 -67.00 30.70 7.20
N ILE A 34 -67.68 31.82 7.02
CA ILE A 34 -68.21 32.31 5.74
C ILE A 34 -67.55 33.65 5.43
N ILE A 35 -66.89 33.70 4.27
CA ILE A 35 -66.26 34.90 3.72
C ILE A 35 -67.16 35.43 2.61
N ARG A 36 -67.60 36.68 2.74
CA ARG A 36 -68.36 37.42 1.74
C ARG A 36 -67.46 38.47 1.10
N LEU A 37 -67.49 38.57 -0.22
CA LEU A 37 -66.75 39.61 -0.94
C LEU A 37 -67.31 41.00 -0.58
N PRO A 38 -66.47 41.97 -0.18
CA PRO A 38 -66.92 43.32 0.11
C PRO A 38 -67.41 43.99 -1.18
N ARG A 39 -68.70 44.37 -1.22
CA ARG A 39 -69.26 45.20 -2.31
C ARG A 39 -68.83 46.67 -2.21
N PHE A 40 -68.46 47.09 -1.00
CA PHE A 40 -68.05 48.46 -0.69
C PHE A 40 -66.74 48.43 0.08
N ASP A 41 -65.92 49.47 -0.09
CA ASP A 41 -64.79 49.72 0.81
C ASP A 41 -65.24 50.41 2.10
N ILE A 42 -64.30 50.62 3.02
CA ILE A 42 -64.55 51.26 4.33
C ILE A 42 -65.25 52.60 4.12
N GLY A 43 -66.37 52.83 4.82
CA GLY A 43 -67.18 54.04 4.64
C GLY A 43 -68.20 53.97 3.49
N GLN A 44 -68.55 52.76 3.02
CA GLN A 44 -69.56 52.52 1.97
C GLN A 44 -69.25 53.12 0.59
N THR A 45 -67.98 53.41 0.30
CA THR A 45 -67.56 53.86 -1.03
C THR A 45 -67.56 52.68 -2.00
N TYR A 46 -68.15 52.84 -3.18
CA TYR A 46 -68.16 51.81 -4.22
C TYR A 46 -66.75 51.46 -4.67
N LYS A 47 -66.43 50.16 -4.67
CA LYS A 47 -65.15 49.66 -5.15
C LYS A 47 -65.16 49.66 -6.69
N SER A 48 -64.35 50.52 -7.32
CA SER A 48 -64.28 50.63 -8.79
C SER A 48 -63.74 49.36 -9.48
N ASN A 49 -63.12 48.44 -8.73
CA ASN A 49 -62.50 47.23 -9.27
C ASN A 49 -63.42 45.99 -9.23
N ILE A 50 -64.74 46.16 -9.13
CA ILE A 50 -65.74 45.06 -9.22
C ILE A 50 -66.63 45.19 -10.47
N GLN A 51 -66.38 46.17 -11.35
CA GLN A 51 -67.01 46.15 -12.66
C GLN A 51 -66.25 45.19 -13.57
N LEU A 52 -66.97 44.18 -14.06
CA LEU A 52 -66.52 43.27 -15.12
C LEU A 52 -65.92 44.10 -16.25
N THR A 53 -64.71 43.72 -16.68
CA THR A 53 -64.04 44.33 -17.83
C THR A 53 -64.93 44.22 -19.07
N GLU A 54 -64.72 45.10 -20.05
CA GLU A 54 -65.53 45.16 -21.26
C GLU A 54 -65.56 43.80 -22.00
N ASN A 55 -64.47 43.05 -21.93
CA ASN A 55 -64.36 41.68 -22.41
C ASN A 55 -65.24 40.69 -21.63
N GLU A 56 -65.29 40.79 -20.31
CA GLU A 56 -66.14 39.93 -19.46
C GLU A 56 -67.64 40.27 -19.65
N ARG A 57 -67.97 41.54 -19.92
CA ARG A 57 -69.32 41.94 -20.33
C ARG A 57 -69.70 41.36 -21.69
N GLN A 58 -68.79 41.37 -22.68
CA GLN A 58 -69.04 40.75 -23.98
C GLN A 58 -69.27 39.23 -23.88
N ILE A 59 -68.54 38.53 -23.01
CA ILE A 59 -68.73 37.09 -22.78
C ILE A 59 -70.14 36.79 -22.22
N LEU A 60 -70.67 37.67 -21.36
CA LEU A 60 -72.03 37.54 -20.81
C LEU A 60 -73.12 37.95 -21.81
N ILE A 61 -72.88 38.97 -22.64
CA ILE A 61 -73.81 39.42 -23.70
C ILE A 61 -73.97 38.33 -24.77
N ASN A 62 -72.92 37.56 -25.06
CA ASN A 62 -72.97 36.45 -26.01
C ASN A 62 -73.63 35.17 -25.47
N PHE A 63 -74.18 35.18 -24.26
CA PHE A 63 -74.88 34.03 -23.68
C PHE A 63 -76.39 34.09 -23.99
N GLN A 64 -76.78 33.77 -25.22
CA GLN A 64 -78.15 33.37 -25.55
C GLN A 64 -78.22 31.86 -25.80
N PRO A 65 -79.14 31.11 -25.13
CA PRO A 65 -79.29 29.69 -25.32
C PRO A 65 -80.21 29.36 -26.52
N GLU A 66 -79.87 28.24 -27.18
CA GLU A 66 -80.68 27.42 -28.10
C GLU A 66 -80.86 27.88 -29.56
N LEU A 67 -79.87 27.50 -30.39
CA LEU A 67 -80.03 27.30 -31.83
C LEU A 67 -80.73 25.96 -32.11
N ILE A 68 -81.57 25.92 -33.15
CA ILE A 68 -82.33 24.75 -33.64
C ILE A 68 -81.42 23.57 -34.06
N TYR A 69 -80.10 23.80 -34.19
CA TYR A 69 -79.08 22.80 -34.50
C TYR A 69 -78.02 22.69 -33.40
N GLY A 70 -78.46 22.37 -32.17
CA GLY A 70 -77.58 21.96 -31.08
C GLY A 70 -76.81 23.09 -30.39
N LYS A 71 -76.44 22.84 -29.12
CA LYS A 71 -75.65 23.77 -28.31
C LYS A 71 -74.26 23.96 -28.92
N VAL A 72 -73.85 25.21 -29.12
CA VAL A 72 -72.43 25.54 -29.37
C VAL A 72 -71.63 24.94 -28.21
N LYS A 73 -70.75 23.96 -28.50
CA LYS A 73 -69.82 23.44 -27.50
C LYS A 73 -68.93 24.60 -27.08
N VAL A 74 -69.24 25.20 -25.93
CA VAL A 74 -68.33 26.12 -25.25
C VAL A 74 -67.06 25.32 -25.02
N GLN A 75 -65.96 25.71 -25.69
CA GLN A 75 -64.68 25.09 -25.42
C GLN A 75 -64.39 25.31 -23.93
N GLU A 76 -64.24 24.22 -23.18
CA GLU A 76 -63.87 24.32 -21.78
C GLU A 76 -62.60 25.19 -21.68
N PRO A 77 -62.55 26.17 -20.76
CA PRO A 77 -61.35 26.97 -20.58
C PRO A 77 -60.19 26.01 -20.32
N ARG A 78 -59.15 26.09 -21.17
CA ARG A 78 -57.99 25.21 -21.07
C ARG A 78 -57.46 25.30 -19.65
N LYS A 79 -57.41 24.16 -18.96
CA LYS A 79 -56.82 24.10 -17.61
C LYS A 79 -55.40 24.65 -17.70
N PHE A 80 -55.10 25.69 -16.92
CA PHE A 80 -53.75 26.24 -16.85
C PHE A 80 -52.81 25.17 -16.30
N VAL A 81 -51.85 24.74 -17.11
CA VAL A 81 -50.79 23.82 -16.70
C VAL A 81 -49.50 24.65 -16.63
N PRO A 82 -48.84 24.73 -15.45
CA PRO A 82 -47.54 25.39 -15.34
C PRO A 82 -46.52 24.80 -16.30
N ALA A 83 -45.60 25.62 -16.82
CA ALA A 83 -44.56 25.19 -17.75
C ALA A 83 -43.73 24.01 -17.22
N THR A 84 -43.41 24.01 -15.92
CA THR A 84 -42.70 22.90 -15.26
C THR A 84 -43.43 21.57 -15.38
N VAL A 85 -44.76 21.57 -15.30
CA VAL A 85 -45.60 20.37 -15.43
C VAL A 85 -45.81 20.01 -16.90
N PHE A 86 -45.93 21.01 -17.77
CA PHE A 86 -46.15 20.80 -19.21
C PHE A 86 -44.90 20.24 -19.93
N TYR A 87 -43.72 20.66 -19.48
CA TYR A 87 -42.42 20.24 -20.00
C TYR A 87 -41.71 19.19 -19.15
N ASP A 88 -42.38 18.62 -18.15
CA ASP A 88 -41.80 17.55 -17.33
C ASP A 88 -41.29 16.41 -18.22
N LYS A 89 -40.04 16.01 -17.98
CA LYS A 89 -39.29 14.99 -18.74
C LYS A 89 -39.11 15.24 -20.24
N LYS A 90 -39.49 16.41 -20.77
CA LYS A 90 -39.19 16.79 -22.16
C LYS A 90 -37.80 17.41 -22.21
N VAL A 91 -36.88 16.71 -22.88
CA VAL A 91 -35.47 17.11 -22.97
C VAL A 91 -35.05 17.07 -24.42
N LEU A 92 -34.45 18.16 -24.91
CA LEU A 92 -33.85 18.19 -26.22
C LEU A 92 -32.43 17.63 -26.16
N ARG A 93 -32.09 16.69 -27.03
CA ARG A 93 -30.79 16.05 -27.14
C ARG A 93 -30.15 16.37 -28.50
N PHE A 94 -28.97 16.99 -28.44
CA PHE A 94 -28.13 17.27 -29.60
C PHE A 94 -26.81 16.49 -29.54
N TYR A 95 -26.29 16.13 -30.70
CA TYR A 95 -24.99 15.52 -30.90
C TYR A 95 -24.03 16.53 -31.50
N GLY A 96 -22.82 16.59 -30.94
CA GLY A 96 -21.82 17.53 -31.39
C GLY A 96 -20.40 17.08 -31.10
N TYR A 97 -19.46 17.95 -31.42
CA TYR A 97 -18.07 17.78 -31.06
C TYR A 97 -17.40 19.10 -30.72
N PHE A 98 -16.27 19.04 -30.05
CA PHE A 98 -15.34 20.16 -29.96
C PHE A 98 -13.93 19.69 -30.32
N LYS A 99 -13.11 20.61 -30.83
CA LYS A 99 -11.70 20.33 -31.14
C LYS A 99 -10.84 20.74 -29.95
N GLN A 100 -9.95 19.86 -29.54
CA GLN A 100 -8.95 20.13 -28.52
C GLN A 100 -7.56 20.10 -29.16
N THR A 101 -6.81 21.19 -29.03
CA THR A 101 -5.42 21.25 -29.48
C THR A 101 -4.53 20.39 -28.56
N VAL A 102 -3.56 19.70 -29.15
CA VAL A 102 -2.60 18.87 -28.41
C VAL A 102 -1.20 19.36 -28.76
N TYR A 103 -0.43 19.72 -27.74
CA TYR A 103 0.96 20.13 -27.89
C TYR A 103 1.86 18.90 -27.67
N GLU A 104 2.98 18.84 -28.41
CA GLU A 104 4.10 17.91 -28.17
C GLU A 104 3.77 16.39 -28.25
N SER A 105 2.79 15.99 -29.06
CA SER A 105 2.54 14.57 -29.36
C SER A 105 3.08 14.19 -30.75
N PRO A 106 3.84 13.08 -30.88
CA PRO A 106 4.26 12.58 -32.20
C PRO A 106 3.11 11.95 -33.00
N LEU A 107 1.98 11.66 -32.35
CA LEU A 107 0.85 10.95 -32.95
C LEU A 107 -0.21 11.88 -33.56
N GLU A 108 -0.43 13.05 -32.95
CA GLU A 108 -1.53 13.95 -33.29
C GLU A 108 -1.26 15.40 -32.87
N TYR A 109 -1.90 16.35 -33.54
CA TYR A 109 -1.80 17.79 -33.27
C TYR A 109 -3.15 18.40 -32.80
N TYR A 110 -4.26 17.69 -33.01
CA TYR A 110 -5.55 17.97 -32.39
C TYR A 110 -6.36 16.69 -32.21
N ARG A 111 -7.32 16.73 -31.30
CA ARG A 111 -8.31 15.69 -31.02
C ARG A 111 -9.72 16.20 -31.27
N VAL A 112 -10.61 15.33 -31.75
CA VAL A 112 -12.04 15.61 -31.89
C VAL A 112 -12.80 14.84 -30.81
N ARG A 113 -13.37 15.55 -29.84
CA ARG A 113 -14.08 14.94 -28.71
C ARG A 113 -15.59 15.05 -28.93
N ARG A 114 -16.26 13.90 -28.99
CA ARG A 114 -17.71 13.78 -29.26
C ARG A 114 -18.50 14.01 -27.97
N VAL A 115 -19.52 14.85 -28.06
CA VAL A 115 -20.38 15.23 -26.93
C VAL A 115 -21.86 15.09 -27.26
N ILE A 116 -22.64 14.89 -26.21
CA ILE A 116 -24.10 14.94 -26.19
C ILE A 116 -24.49 16.13 -25.33
N ILE A 117 -25.32 17.01 -25.88
CA ILE A 117 -25.80 18.22 -25.23
C ILE A 117 -27.29 18.04 -24.96
N TYR A 118 -27.67 18.12 -23.69
CA TYR A 118 -29.05 18.07 -23.24
C TYR A 118 -29.54 19.47 -22.88
N TYR A 119 -30.69 19.85 -23.40
CA TYR A 119 -31.43 21.07 -23.04
C TYR A 119 -32.76 20.67 -22.39
N TYR A 120 -32.97 21.04 -21.14
CA TYR A 120 -34.16 20.68 -20.39
C TYR A 120 -35.22 21.78 -20.54
N LEU A 121 -36.36 21.45 -21.15
CA LEU A 121 -37.44 22.41 -21.41
C LEU A 121 -38.20 22.85 -20.15
N GLU A 122 -38.06 22.09 -19.06
CA GLU A 122 -38.68 22.39 -17.78
C GLU A 122 -38.16 23.69 -17.15
N ASP A 123 -36.86 23.93 -17.24
CA ASP A 123 -36.15 24.97 -16.50
C ASP A 123 -35.09 25.74 -17.31
N ASP A 124 -35.02 25.52 -18.63
CA ASP A 124 -34.06 26.12 -19.56
C ASP A 124 -32.59 25.86 -19.16
N THR A 125 -32.32 24.66 -18.63
CA THR A 125 -30.97 24.25 -18.22
C THR A 125 -30.26 23.42 -19.28
N ILE A 126 -28.93 23.49 -19.31
CA ILE A 126 -28.08 22.73 -20.23
C ILE A 126 -27.17 21.80 -19.43
N ALA A 127 -27.01 20.57 -19.92
CA ALA A 127 -25.99 19.63 -19.45
C ALA A 127 -25.22 19.05 -20.63
N ILE A 128 -23.91 18.91 -20.50
CA ILE A 128 -23.05 18.40 -21.58
C ILE A 128 -22.29 17.17 -21.08
N TYR A 129 -22.40 16.09 -21.84
CA TYR A 129 -21.73 14.82 -21.59
C TYR A 129 -20.81 14.48 -22.75
N GLU A 130 -19.63 14.00 -22.43
CA GLU A 130 -18.71 13.40 -23.39
C GLU A 130 -18.98 11.91 -23.50
N ILE A 131 -19.04 11.41 -24.74
CA ILE A 131 -19.26 9.99 -25.01
C ILE A 131 -17.98 9.22 -24.63
N PRO A 132 -18.05 8.26 -23.69
CA PRO A 132 -16.87 7.51 -23.28
C PRO A 132 -16.36 6.61 -24.42
N TYR A 133 -15.06 6.61 -24.63
CA TYR A 133 -14.37 5.82 -25.64
C TYR A 133 -13.37 4.89 -24.96
N LYS A 134 -13.47 3.60 -25.24
CA LYS A 134 -12.56 2.59 -24.67
C LYS A 134 -11.12 2.92 -25.07
N ASN A 135 -10.20 2.75 -24.12
CA ASN A 135 -8.76 2.98 -24.30
C ASN A 135 -8.36 4.43 -24.63
N SER A 136 -9.21 5.42 -24.34
CA SER A 136 -8.88 6.84 -24.57
C SER A 136 -7.85 7.40 -23.59
N ALA A 137 -7.69 6.78 -22.41
CA ALA A 137 -6.90 7.27 -21.28
C ALA A 137 -7.25 8.70 -20.80
N LEU A 138 -8.39 9.25 -21.25
CA LEU A 138 -8.87 10.57 -20.84
C LEU A 138 -9.97 10.44 -19.79
N ASN A 139 -10.05 11.41 -18.89
CA ASN A 139 -11.22 11.57 -18.03
C ASN A 139 -12.41 11.97 -18.91
N GLN A 140 -13.35 11.04 -19.08
CA GLN A 140 -14.54 11.15 -19.93
C GLN A 140 -15.81 11.13 -19.09
N GLY A 141 -16.93 11.56 -19.68
CA GLY A 141 -18.23 11.63 -19.02
C GLY A 141 -18.73 13.07 -18.88
N LEU A 142 -19.24 13.45 -17.72
CA LEU A 142 -19.88 14.75 -17.50
C LEU A 142 -18.89 15.91 -17.68
N ARG A 143 -19.13 16.79 -18.65
CA ARG A 143 -18.34 18.02 -18.88
C ARG A 143 -18.96 19.24 -18.21
N VAL A 144 -20.27 19.42 -18.40
CA VAL A 144 -21.02 20.55 -17.84
C VAL A 144 -22.22 19.99 -17.08
N ARG A 145 -22.26 20.25 -15.76
CA ARG A 145 -23.38 19.88 -14.88
C ARG A 145 -24.66 20.58 -15.33
N ARG A 146 -25.84 20.00 -15.05
CA ARG A 146 -27.14 20.64 -15.35
C ARG A 146 -27.29 21.95 -14.58
N HIS A 147 -27.33 23.06 -15.28
CA HIS A 147 -27.70 24.39 -14.76
C HIS A 147 -27.97 25.34 -15.93
N ARG A 148 -28.42 26.56 -15.64
CA ARG A 148 -28.63 27.60 -16.65
C ARG A 148 -27.29 28.16 -17.09
N VAL A 149 -26.99 28.06 -18.37
CA VAL A 149 -25.73 28.52 -18.96
C VAL A 149 -25.97 29.87 -19.63
N SER A 150 -25.12 30.85 -19.32
CA SER A 150 -25.16 32.17 -19.95
C SER A 150 -24.48 32.16 -21.32
N LYS A 151 -25.07 32.89 -22.26
CA LYS A 151 -24.61 33.09 -23.64
C LYS A 151 -23.56 34.20 -23.72
N ASN A 152 -23.77 35.28 -22.98
CA ASN A 152 -22.98 36.51 -23.01
C ASN A 152 -22.60 36.96 -21.60
N ASP A 153 -21.67 37.92 -21.48
CA ASP A 153 -21.26 38.56 -20.22
C ASP A 153 -22.42 39.26 -19.47
N GLN A 154 -23.53 39.53 -20.17
CA GLN A 154 -24.76 40.09 -19.61
C GLN A 154 -25.65 39.03 -18.91
N ASN A 155 -25.18 37.80 -18.76
CA ASN A 155 -25.89 36.68 -18.13
C ASN A 155 -27.23 36.30 -18.80
N GLU A 156 -27.40 36.58 -20.09
CA GLU A 156 -28.55 36.10 -20.87
C GLU A 156 -28.46 34.57 -21.01
N PRO A 157 -29.46 33.79 -20.55
CA PRO A 157 -29.41 32.33 -20.65
C PRO A 157 -29.67 31.85 -22.08
N TYR A 158 -29.10 30.71 -22.44
CA TYR A 158 -29.42 30.05 -23.71
C TYR A 158 -30.89 29.62 -23.76
N ASN A 159 -31.56 29.95 -24.86
CA ASN A 159 -32.89 29.44 -25.17
C ASN A 159 -32.81 28.29 -26.19
N TRP A 160 -33.80 27.40 -26.22
CA TRP A 160 -33.91 26.38 -27.26
C TRP A 160 -33.96 26.96 -28.67
N ARG A 161 -34.45 28.21 -28.81
CA ARG A 161 -34.45 28.97 -30.08
C ARG A 161 -33.06 29.34 -30.57
N ASP A 162 -32.07 29.38 -29.70
CA ASP A 162 -30.67 29.65 -30.04
C ASP A 162 -29.92 28.40 -30.51
N LEU A 163 -30.57 27.23 -30.55
CA LEU A 163 -29.94 25.95 -30.87
C LEU A 163 -30.44 25.42 -32.22
N ASN A 164 -29.58 25.47 -33.23
CA ASN A 164 -29.81 24.81 -34.52
C ASN A 164 -28.60 23.95 -34.93
N LEU A 165 -28.81 22.98 -35.81
CA LEU A 165 -27.72 22.19 -36.41
C LEU A 165 -26.80 23.11 -37.22
N GLY A 166 -25.50 22.78 -37.27
CA GLY A 166 -24.49 23.61 -37.94
C GLY A 166 -24.11 24.89 -37.18
N GLN A 167 -24.63 25.11 -35.96
CA GLN A 167 -24.25 26.26 -35.14
C GLN A 167 -23.15 25.95 -34.12
N ASN A 168 -22.42 27.00 -33.74
CA ASN A 168 -21.37 26.95 -32.74
C ASN A 168 -21.90 27.44 -31.38
N LEU A 169 -21.92 26.55 -30.40
CA LEU A 169 -22.35 26.81 -29.04
C LEU A 169 -21.12 27.07 -28.15
N ALA A 170 -20.93 28.32 -27.71
CA ALA A 170 -19.79 28.71 -26.88
C ALA A 170 -20.16 28.65 -25.39
N ILE A 171 -19.61 27.69 -24.65
CA ILE A 171 -19.91 27.50 -23.23
C ILE A 171 -18.59 27.35 -22.47
N TYR A 172 -18.38 28.19 -21.45
CA TYR A 172 -17.19 28.17 -20.57
C TYR A 172 -15.86 28.14 -21.32
N GLY A 173 -15.74 28.98 -22.36
CA GLY A 173 -14.54 29.07 -23.20
C GLY A 173 -14.33 27.89 -24.16
N THR A 174 -15.27 26.94 -24.21
CA THR A 174 -15.24 25.82 -25.17
C THR A 174 -16.33 25.97 -26.22
N ILE A 175 -15.95 25.84 -27.49
CA ILE A 175 -16.87 25.97 -28.63
C ILE A 175 -17.27 24.57 -29.08
N TYR A 176 -18.57 24.26 -28.96
CA TYR A 176 -19.17 23.01 -29.41
C TYR A 176 -19.86 23.22 -30.75
N ARG A 177 -19.57 22.38 -31.73
CA ARG A 177 -20.30 22.33 -33.00
C ARG A 177 -21.49 21.39 -32.86
N LEU A 178 -22.70 21.88 -33.12
CA LEU A 178 -23.91 21.05 -33.19
C LEU A 178 -23.97 20.39 -34.56
N CYS A 179 -23.96 19.06 -34.60
CA CYS A 179 -23.88 18.29 -35.85
C CYS A 179 -25.18 17.58 -36.18
N ASP A 180 -25.79 16.93 -35.19
CA ASP A 180 -27.03 16.17 -35.37
C ASP A 180 -27.91 16.29 -34.12
N CYS A 181 -29.17 15.84 -34.20
CA CYS A 181 -30.10 15.85 -33.07
C CYS A 181 -30.93 14.56 -33.05
N ASP A 182 -31.57 14.31 -31.91
CA ASP A 182 -32.47 13.17 -31.75
C ASP A 182 -33.76 13.30 -32.58
N GLN A 183 -34.45 12.18 -32.80
CA GLN A 183 -35.73 12.19 -33.53
C GLN A 183 -36.77 13.07 -32.82
N PHE A 184 -36.88 12.94 -31.50
CA PHE A 184 -37.78 13.76 -30.69
C PHE A 184 -37.48 15.27 -30.81
N THR A 185 -36.20 15.64 -30.80
CA THR A 185 -35.83 17.06 -30.94
C THR A 185 -36.16 17.62 -32.28
N ARG A 186 -36.03 16.80 -33.33
CA ARG A 186 -36.35 17.20 -34.69
C ARG A 186 -37.82 17.55 -34.81
N GLU A 187 -38.68 16.62 -34.42
CA GLU A 187 -40.13 16.78 -34.43
C GLU A 187 -40.58 17.94 -33.55
N TRP A 188 -39.96 18.11 -32.37
CA TRP A 188 -40.31 19.19 -31.45
C TRP A 188 -39.94 20.57 -32.00
N LEU A 189 -38.72 20.75 -32.52
CA LEU A 189 -38.27 22.02 -33.09
C LEU A 189 -39.09 22.40 -34.33
N GLU A 190 -39.39 21.42 -35.19
CA GLU A 190 -40.29 21.62 -36.33
C GLU A 190 -41.70 22.02 -35.89
N SER A 191 -42.24 21.41 -34.83
CA SER A 191 -43.56 21.76 -34.28
C SER A 191 -43.64 23.17 -33.69
N GLU A 192 -42.52 23.69 -33.17
CA GLU A 192 -42.39 25.04 -32.63
C GLU A 192 -41.99 26.06 -33.72
N GLY A 193 -41.87 25.63 -34.98
CA GLY A 193 -41.62 26.50 -36.13
C GLY A 193 -40.15 26.79 -36.43
N ILE A 194 -39.21 25.99 -35.92
CA ILE A 194 -37.78 26.09 -36.25
C ILE A 194 -37.44 25.13 -37.39
N GLU A 195 -37.00 25.68 -38.52
CA GLU A 195 -36.43 24.89 -39.62
C GLU A 195 -35.01 24.44 -39.28
N LEU A 196 -34.82 23.13 -39.14
CA LEU A 196 -33.53 22.52 -38.83
C LEU A 196 -32.62 22.45 -40.06
N GLN A 197 -31.34 22.76 -39.87
CA GLN A 197 -30.33 22.60 -40.91
C GLN A 197 -30.01 21.11 -41.15
N CYS A 198 -29.39 20.80 -42.30
CA CYS A 198 -28.95 19.43 -42.60
C CYS A 198 -27.89 18.95 -41.60
N PRO A 199 -27.93 17.67 -41.19
CA PRO A 199 -26.97 17.12 -40.24
C PRO A 199 -25.54 17.13 -40.81
N GLU A 200 -24.58 17.56 -40.01
CA GLU A 200 -23.16 17.59 -40.36
C GLU A 200 -22.43 16.32 -39.92
N LEU A 201 -21.47 15.85 -40.72
CA LEU A 201 -20.60 14.75 -40.31
C LEU A 201 -19.56 15.23 -39.30
N ILE A 202 -19.40 14.48 -38.21
CA ILE A 202 -18.33 14.73 -37.24
C ILE A 202 -16.98 14.44 -37.90
N PRO A 203 -16.03 15.40 -37.95
CA PRO A 203 -14.74 15.18 -38.56
C PRO A 203 -13.92 14.16 -37.78
N SER A 204 -13.21 13.29 -38.50
CA SER A 204 -12.27 12.35 -37.87
C SER A 204 -10.96 13.05 -37.54
N ASP A 205 -10.39 12.77 -36.36
CA ASP A 205 -9.07 13.29 -35.98
C ASP A 205 -7.92 12.38 -36.49
N PRO A 206 -6.68 12.91 -36.55
CA PRO A 206 -5.53 12.14 -37.06
C PRO A 206 -5.29 10.83 -36.30
N TYR A 207 -5.62 10.81 -35.00
CA TYR A 207 -5.50 9.64 -34.15
C TYR A 207 -6.52 8.55 -34.51
N THR A 208 -7.80 8.91 -34.64
CA THR A 208 -8.87 7.98 -35.03
C THR A 208 -8.64 7.43 -36.43
N LEU A 209 -8.16 8.26 -37.37
CA LEU A 209 -7.82 7.81 -38.72
C LEU A 209 -6.68 6.77 -38.72
N LYS A 210 -5.66 6.93 -37.86
CA LYS A 210 -4.58 5.94 -37.72
C LYS A 210 -5.07 4.63 -37.10
N LEU A 211 -5.97 4.70 -36.11
CA LEU A 211 -6.60 3.51 -35.52
C LEU A 211 -7.47 2.76 -36.52
N MET A 212 -8.30 3.47 -37.29
CA MET A 212 -9.13 2.86 -38.34
C MET A 212 -8.28 2.14 -39.38
N LYS A 213 -7.20 2.77 -39.87
CA LYS A 213 -6.26 2.12 -40.81
C LYS A 213 -5.65 0.84 -40.24
N LYS A 214 -5.25 0.81 -38.97
CA LYS A 214 -4.74 -0.42 -38.32
C LYS A 214 -5.81 -1.50 -38.26
N ASN A 215 -7.02 -1.13 -37.84
CA ASN A 215 -8.13 -2.07 -37.71
C ASN A 215 -8.62 -2.59 -39.07
N ASP A 216 -8.57 -1.78 -40.13
CA ASP A 216 -8.95 -2.19 -41.48
C ASP A 216 -7.91 -3.14 -42.10
N ILE A 217 -6.62 -2.94 -41.82
CA ILE A 217 -5.56 -3.91 -42.16
C ILE A 217 -5.77 -5.23 -41.41
N GLU A 218 -6.17 -5.19 -40.13
CA GLU A 218 -6.51 -6.40 -39.37
C GLU A 218 -7.78 -7.08 -39.89
N LYS A 219 -8.82 -6.33 -40.27
CA LYS A 219 -10.04 -6.90 -40.86
C LYS A 219 -9.81 -7.48 -42.26
N GLN A 220 -8.95 -6.87 -43.07
CA GLN A 220 -8.54 -7.44 -44.36
C GLN A 220 -7.75 -8.74 -44.19
N ARG A 221 -7.01 -8.90 -43.08
CA ARG A 221 -6.39 -10.20 -42.71
C ARG A 221 -7.41 -11.26 -42.29
N ILE A 222 -8.63 -10.86 -41.90
CA ILE A 222 -9.69 -11.76 -41.41
C ILE A 222 -10.71 -12.11 -42.52
N SER A 223 -10.73 -11.40 -43.64
CA SER A 223 -11.53 -11.74 -44.83
C SER A 223 -10.86 -12.80 -45.71
N HIS A 224 -10.65 -14.00 -45.17
CA HIS A 224 -10.36 -15.21 -45.97
C HIS A 224 -11.63 -16.08 -46.10
N SER A 225 -12.75 -15.47 -46.51
CA SER A 225 -13.93 -16.23 -46.97
C SER A 225 -13.73 -16.86 -48.34
N ASP A 226 -12.80 -16.34 -49.15
CA ASP A 226 -12.63 -16.73 -50.56
C ASP A 226 -11.58 -17.84 -50.74
N LEU A 227 -11.01 -18.37 -49.65
CA LEU A 227 -10.07 -19.50 -49.67
C LEU A 227 -10.71 -20.86 -49.33
N LYS A 228 -12.03 -20.91 -49.12
CA LYS A 228 -12.75 -22.18 -48.87
C LYS A 228 -13.04 -22.98 -50.13
N ASP A 229 -13.04 -22.35 -51.30
CA ASP A 229 -13.47 -23.00 -52.54
C ASP A 229 -12.31 -23.52 -53.42
N ILE A 230 -11.05 -23.21 -53.08
CA ILE A 230 -9.87 -23.56 -53.90
C ILE A 230 -9.02 -24.72 -53.31
N LEU A 231 -9.36 -25.24 -52.13
CA LEU A 231 -8.60 -26.34 -51.50
C LEU A 231 -9.45 -27.56 -51.09
N PRO A 232 -10.00 -28.35 -52.04
CA PRO A 232 -10.57 -29.66 -51.68
C PRO A 232 -9.56 -30.80 -51.59
N ASP A 233 -8.32 -30.66 -52.11
CA ASP A 233 -7.49 -31.86 -52.42
C ASP A 233 -6.17 -32.03 -51.61
N LEU A 234 -5.73 -31.01 -50.87
CA LEU A 234 -4.50 -31.08 -50.04
C LEU A 234 -4.76 -31.13 -48.53
N LEU A 235 -5.92 -30.66 -48.07
CA LEU A 235 -6.30 -30.64 -46.65
C LEU A 235 -6.79 -31.99 -46.13
N THR A 236 -7.19 -32.91 -46.99
CA THR A 236 -7.64 -34.25 -46.61
C THR A 236 -6.50 -35.15 -46.14
N LYS A 237 -5.25 -34.98 -46.61
CA LYS A 237 -4.10 -35.77 -46.13
C LYS A 237 -3.39 -35.17 -44.90
N GLN A 238 -3.27 -33.84 -44.79
CA GLN A 238 -2.65 -33.20 -43.62
C GLN A 238 -3.58 -33.11 -42.40
N SER A 239 -4.90 -32.95 -42.58
CA SER A 239 -5.84 -32.95 -41.44
C SER A 239 -5.95 -34.31 -40.75
N LEU A 240 -5.76 -35.42 -41.46
CA LEU A 240 -5.76 -36.77 -40.86
C LEU A 240 -4.54 -37.01 -39.95
N ILE A 241 -3.40 -36.37 -40.22
CA ILE A 241 -2.17 -36.48 -39.41
C ILE A 241 -2.26 -35.54 -38.20
N GLY A 242 -2.74 -34.30 -38.41
CA GLY A 242 -2.98 -33.32 -37.34
C GLY A 242 -4.03 -33.80 -36.33
N ASN A 243 -5.13 -34.40 -36.78
CA ASN A 243 -6.19 -34.90 -35.90
C ASN A 243 -5.77 -36.12 -35.07
N LYS A 244 -4.86 -36.97 -35.58
CA LYS A 244 -4.31 -38.11 -34.81
C LYS A 244 -3.33 -37.65 -33.73
N GLN A 245 -2.44 -36.69 -34.04
CA GLN A 245 -1.52 -36.11 -33.05
C GLN A 245 -2.26 -35.30 -32.00
N PHE A 246 -3.25 -34.50 -32.41
CA PHE A 246 -4.12 -33.78 -31.49
C PHE A 246 -4.80 -34.75 -30.51
N ASN A 247 -5.52 -35.75 -30.99
CA ASN A 247 -6.26 -36.66 -30.11
C ASN A 247 -5.39 -37.53 -29.17
N THR A 248 -4.12 -37.77 -29.51
CA THR A 248 -3.22 -38.64 -28.72
C THR A 248 -2.29 -37.88 -27.78
N MET A 249 -1.97 -36.62 -28.12
CA MET A 249 -1.02 -35.78 -27.40
C MET A 249 -1.69 -34.58 -26.70
N ASP A 250 -3.00 -34.39 -26.86
CA ASP A 250 -3.74 -33.32 -26.18
C ASP A 250 -3.56 -33.40 -24.66
N GLY A 251 -3.34 -32.24 -24.04
CA GLY A 251 -3.02 -32.11 -22.63
C GLY A 251 -1.63 -32.59 -22.18
N LYS A 252 -0.80 -33.18 -23.07
CA LYS A 252 0.57 -33.60 -22.72
C LYS A 252 1.57 -32.48 -22.94
N VAL A 253 2.13 -31.97 -21.84
CA VAL A 253 3.08 -30.85 -21.83
C VAL A 253 4.34 -31.27 -21.12
N LEU A 254 5.49 -31.04 -21.75
CA LEU A 254 6.77 -31.22 -21.09
C LEU A 254 7.14 -29.95 -20.33
N ARG A 255 7.38 -30.06 -19.03
CA ARG A 255 7.74 -28.94 -18.16
C ARG A 255 9.18 -29.09 -17.65
N PHE A 256 10.00 -28.09 -17.93
CA PHE A 256 11.37 -27.97 -17.47
C PHE A 256 11.54 -26.76 -16.56
N TYR A 257 12.40 -26.89 -15.56
CA TYR A 257 12.82 -25.82 -14.69
C TYR A 257 14.19 -25.31 -15.14
N ALA A 258 14.27 -24.00 -15.33
CA ALA A 258 15.45 -23.36 -15.91
C ALA A 258 15.88 -22.13 -15.11
N ILE A 259 17.15 -21.77 -15.23
CA ILE A 259 17.66 -20.45 -14.84
C ILE A 259 18.21 -19.75 -16.07
N LEU A 260 18.12 -18.42 -16.09
CA LEU A 260 18.74 -17.64 -17.14
C LEU A 260 20.21 -17.42 -16.79
N ASP A 261 21.10 -17.92 -17.65
CA ASP A 261 22.53 -17.72 -17.56
C ASP A 261 22.91 -16.51 -18.42
N ASP A 262 22.60 -15.32 -17.88
CA ASP A 262 23.06 -14.06 -18.47
C ASP A 262 24.55 -13.89 -18.12
N GLN A 263 25.41 -13.78 -19.13
CA GLN A 263 26.86 -13.56 -18.97
C GLN A 263 27.20 -12.16 -18.39
N ASP A 264 26.19 -11.40 -17.97
CA ASP A 264 26.35 -10.11 -17.33
C ASP A 264 26.71 -10.34 -15.86
N GLU A 265 28.02 -10.31 -15.57
CA GLU A 265 28.64 -10.47 -14.23
C GLU A 265 28.07 -9.54 -13.13
N GLN A 266 27.16 -8.62 -13.47
CA GLN A 266 26.60 -7.60 -12.59
C GLN A 266 25.24 -7.98 -11.98
N CYS A 267 24.58 -9.03 -12.46
CA CYS A 267 23.28 -9.46 -11.92
C CYS A 267 23.45 -10.57 -10.88
N GLU A 268 23.47 -10.20 -9.60
CA GLU A 268 23.57 -11.15 -8.48
C GLU A 268 22.31 -12.01 -8.30
N ILE A 269 21.19 -11.64 -8.92
CA ILE A 269 19.87 -12.30 -8.74
C ILE A 269 19.67 -13.40 -9.79
N LEU A 270 19.62 -14.65 -9.32
CA LEU A 270 19.27 -15.81 -10.14
C LEU A 270 17.78 -15.81 -10.47
N ARG A 271 17.43 -15.48 -11.72
CA ARG A 271 16.05 -15.52 -12.22
C ARG A 271 15.66 -16.96 -12.60
N LYS A 272 14.57 -17.44 -12.01
CA LYS A 272 14.06 -18.81 -12.21
C LYS A 272 12.91 -18.80 -13.22
N PHE A 273 12.92 -19.75 -14.15
CA PHE A 273 11.96 -19.88 -15.24
C PHE A 273 11.39 -21.30 -15.32
N ILE A 274 10.19 -21.41 -15.88
CA ILE A 274 9.52 -22.66 -16.26
C ILE A 274 9.34 -22.64 -17.77
N ILE A 275 9.85 -23.66 -18.44
CA ILE A 275 9.71 -23.84 -19.89
C ILE A 275 8.71 -24.96 -20.12
N HIS A 276 7.60 -24.64 -20.81
CA HIS A 276 6.61 -25.60 -21.26
C HIS A 276 6.80 -25.89 -22.74
N PHE A 277 6.92 -27.17 -23.11
CA PHE A 277 6.92 -27.65 -24.49
C PHE A 277 5.65 -28.46 -24.73
N TYR A 278 4.78 -27.96 -25.61
CA TYR A 278 3.51 -28.61 -25.94
C TYR A 278 3.73 -29.64 -27.04
N LEU A 279 3.45 -30.91 -26.75
CA LEU A 279 3.68 -32.00 -27.69
C LEU A 279 2.70 -32.03 -28.87
N VAL A 280 1.54 -31.38 -28.73
CA VAL A 280 0.47 -31.31 -29.74
C VAL A 280 0.90 -30.55 -30.99
N ASP A 281 1.58 -29.42 -30.80
CA ASP A 281 1.89 -28.46 -31.85
C ASP A 281 3.36 -28.01 -31.85
N HIS A 282 4.20 -28.66 -31.04
CA HIS A 282 5.63 -28.35 -30.89
C HIS A 282 5.91 -26.87 -30.54
N THR A 283 4.99 -26.26 -29.79
CA THR A 283 5.14 -24.87 -29.33
C THR A 283 5.80 -24.81 -27.95
N ILE A 284 6.48 -23.70 -27.69
CA ILE A 284 7.18 -23.43 -26.43
C ILE A 284 6.59 -22.17 -25.79
N GLU A 285 6.35 -22.24 -24.48
CA GLU A 285 5.96 -21.11 -23.62
C GLU A 285 6.94 -21.03 -22.45
N ILE A 286 7.38 -19.81 -22.11
CA ILE A 286 8.30 -19.59 -20.99
C ILE A 286 7.63 -18.70 -19.97
N ARG A 287 7.62 -19.14 -18.71
CA ARG A 287 7.10 -18.39 -17.57
C ARG A 287 8.20 -18.08 -16.57
N GLU A 288 8.15 -16.89 -16.02
CA GLU A 288 9.05 -16.47 -14.94
C GLU A 288 8.42 -16.79 -13.59
N ILE A 289 9.24 -17.29 -12.66
CA ILE A 289 8.83 -17.55 -11.28
C ILE A 289 9.24 -16.34 -10.43
N HIS A 290 8.24 -15.58 -10.00
CA HIS A 290 8.41 -14.42 -9.15
C HIS A 290 8.51 -14.78 -7.67
N GLN A 291 9.31 -14.02 -6.92
CA GLN A 291 9.35 -14.06 -5.46
C GLN A 291 8.62 -12.85 -4.88
N ALA A 292 8.15 -12.95 -3.63
CA ALA A 292 7.52 -11.81 -2.97
C ALA A 292 8.52 -10.64 -2.87
N ASN A 293 8.08 -9.45 -3.30
CA ASN A 293 8.88 -8.21 -3.33
C ASN A 293 10.11 -8.27 -4.25
N ASP A 294 10.03 -9.00 -5.38
CA ASP A 294 11.11 -9.04 -6.37
C ASP A 294 11.18 -7.80 -7.28
N GLY A 295 10.12 -7.00 -7.34
CA GLY A 295 10.05 -5.74 -8.08
C GLY A 295 9.86 -5.87 -9.59
N TYR A 296 9.59 -7.08 -10.10
CA TYR A 296 9.33 -7.33 -11.52
C TYR A 296 7.83 -7.18 -11.87
N ASP A 297 7.51 -7.15 -13.17
CA ASP A 297 6.11 -7.13 -13.63
C ASP A 297 5.39 -8.37 -13.08
N PRO A 298 4.22 -8.22 -12.42
CA PRO A 298 3.45 -9.36 -11.90
C PRO A 298 3.05 -10.38 -12.98
N LYS A 299 3.08 -9.99 -14.27
CA LYS A 299 2.81 -10.90 -15.38
C LYS A 299 4.03 -11.80 -15.63
N GLY A 300 4.05 -12.97 -15.00
CA GLY A 300 5.11 -13.98 -15.17
C GLY A 300 5.13 -14.73 -16.51
N ILE A 301 4.68 -14.12 -17.61
CA ILE A 301 4.85 -14.69 -18.97
C ILE A 301 6.07 -14.03 -19.59
N TYR A 302 7.14 -14.80 -19.80
CA TYR A 302 8.37 -14.33 -20.43
C TYR A 302 8.34 -14.53 -21.95
N LEU A 303 7.77 -15.63 -22.43
CA LEU A 303 7.56 -15.93 -23.85
C LEU A 303 6.18 -16.51 -24.08
N HIS A 304 5.38 -15.86 -24.94
CA HIS A 304 4.11 -16.40 -25.38
C HIS A 304 4.28 -17.68 -26.19
N ARG A 305 3.31 -18.60 -26.06
CA ARG A 305 3.27 -19.89 -26.75
C ARG A 305 3.45 -19.72 -28.26
N GLN A 306 4.58 -20.18 -28.80
CA GLN A 306 4.89 -20.14 -30.23
C GLN A 306 5.94 -21.18 -30.60
N ILE A 307 6.10 -21.46 -31.89
CA ILE A 307 7.16 -22.34 -32.39
C ILE A 307 8.48 -21.56 -32.40
N VAL A 308 9.55 -22.14 -31.84
CA VAL A 308 10.85 -21.49 -31.72
C VAL A 308 11.86 -22.12 -32.68
N PRO A 309 12.54 -21.33 -33.53
CA PRO A 309 13.62 -21.83 -34.39
C PRO A 309 14.88 -22.14 -33.58
N LYS A 310 15.63 -23.16 -34.00
CA LYS A 310 16.86 -23.61 -33.34
C LYS A 310 18.05 -22.69 -33.64
N ASP A 311 18.10 -22.10 -34.83
CA ASP A 311 19.20 -21.22 -35.25
C ASP A 311 18.99 -19.77 -34.78
N SER A 312 19.95 -19.24 -34.01
CA SER A 312 19.93 -17.87 -33.45
C SER A 312 20.06 -16.76 -34.51
N THR A 313 20.42 -17.11 -35.75
CA THR A 313 20.64 -16.17 -36.86
C THR A 313 19.35 -15.67 -37.52
N TYR A 314 18.20 -16.29 -37.24
CA TYR A 314 16.89 -15.82 -37.70
C TYR A 314 16.43 -14.63 -36.88
N ASN A 315 16.96 -13.47 -37.23
CA ASN A 315 16.56 -12.17 -36.70
C ASN A 315 15.05 -11.93 -36.99
N ILE A 316 14.33 -11.27 -36.09
CA ILE A 316 12.86 -11.07 -36.15
C ILE A 316 12.41 -10.40 -37.47
N LYS A 317 13.30 -9.65 -38.12
CA LYS A 317 13.08 -9.06 -39.46
C LYS A 317 12.89 -10.10 -40.58
N SER A 318 13.47 -11.29 -40.44
CA SER A 318 13.33 -12.40 -41.40
C SER A 318 12.02 -13.17 -41.24
N PHE A 319 11.39 -13.10 -40.05
CA PHE A 319 10.11 -13.78 -39.78
C PHE A 319 8.97 -13.22 -40.64
N VAL A 320 9.00 -11.92 -40.98
CA VAL A 320 8.02 -11.30 -41.88
C VAL A 320 8.21 -11.73 -43.33
N ASN A 321 9.46 -11.94 -43.78
CA ASN A 321 9.77 -12.40 -45.15
C ASN A 321 9.49 -13.90 -45.36
N LEU A 322 9.55 -14.70 -44.30
CA LEU A 322 9.31 -16.15 -44.33
C LEU A 322 7.84 -16.55 -44.55
N PHE A 323 6.89 -15.69 -44.18
CA PHE A 323 5.48 -15.89 -44.52
C PHE A 323 5.18 -15.59 -46.00
N ILE A 324 6.06 -14.85 -46.68
CA ILE A 324 5.88 -14.43 -48.08
C ILE A 324 6.50 -15.46 -49.04
N ASN A 325 7.61 -16.10 -48.67
CA ASN A 325 8.34 -17.04 -49.53
C ASN A 325 8.22 -18.50 -49.05
N LYS A 326 7.25 -19.26 -49.60
CA LYS A 326 7.05 -20.70 -49.31
C LYS A 326 8.31 -21.58 -49.50
N ARG A 327 9.25 -21.18 -50.38
CA ARG A 327 10.45 -21.97 -50.69
C ARG A 327 11.54 -21.96 -49.61
N GLU A 328 11.47 -21.04 -48.63
CA GLU A 328 12.48 -20.93 -47.56
C GLU A 328 12.04 -21.59 -46.24
N GLN A 329 10.76 -21.97 -46.11
CA GLN A 329 10.24 -22.66 -44.91
C GLN A 329 10.84 -24.06 -44.72
N GLU A 330 11.23 -24.74 -45.80
CA GLU A 330 11.74 -26.11 -45.77
C GLU A 330 13.15 -26.25 -45.16
N LYS A 331 13.87 -25.15 -44.90
CA LYS A 331 15.24 -25.17 -44.34
C LYS A 331 15.32 -24.78 -42.86
N ILE A 332 14.21 -24.46 -42.20
CA ILE A 332 14.23 -24.01 -40.80
C ILE A 332 14.11 -25.21 -39.86
N CYS A 333 15.16 -25.45 -39.10
CA CYS A 333 15.14 -26.42 -38.00
C CYS A 333 14.47 -25.78 -36.77
N TYR A 334 13.36 -26.35 -36.32
CA TYR A 334 12.70 -25.96 -35.08
C TYR A 334 13.19 -26.82 -33.89
N LEU A 335 13.05 -26.28 -32.68
CA LEU A 335 13.36 -27.01 -31.46
C LEU A 335 12.45 -28.22 -31.29
N LYS A 336 13.06 -29.39 -31.05
CA LYS A 336 12.37 -30.65 -30.79
C LYS A 336 12.54 -31.05 -29.33
N PRO A 337 11.73 -31.99 -28.80
CA PRO A 337 11.95 -32.55 -27.46
C PRO A 337 13.39 -33.07 -27.26
N GLU A 338 14.00 -33.66 -28.28
CA GLU A 338 15.37 -34.17 -28.25
C GLU A 338 16.43 -33.10 -27.89
N ASP A 339 16.14 -31.83 -28.14
CA ASP A 339 17.05 -30.72 -27.85
C ASP A 339 17.05 -30.31 -26.37
N PHE A 340 16.08 -30.78 -25.58
CA PHE A 340 15.96 -30.50 -24.15
C PHE A 340 16.56 -31.64 -23.32
N ALA A 341 17.65 -31.35 -22.61
CA ALA A 341 18.28 -32.28 -21.68
C ALA A 341 18.67 -31.57 -20.39
N LEU A 342 18.51 -32.26 -19.25
CA LEU A 342 18.94 -31.74 -17.95
C LEU A 342 20.47 -31.54 -17.92
N GLY A 343 20.91 -30.46 -17.29
CA GLY A 343 22.32 -30.06 -17.22
C GLY A 343 22.86 -29.41 -18.49
N ARG A 344 22.05 -29.24 -19.54
CA ARG A 344 22.44 -28.49 -20.75
C ARG A 344 21.82 -27.10 -20.79
N HIS A 345 22.48 -26.21 -21.51
CA HIS A 345 21.95 -24.90 -21.85
C HIS A 345 21.16 -24.96 -23.14
N ILE A 346 19.94 -24.43 -23.13
CA ILE A 346 19.13 -24.22 -24.33
C ILE A 346 19.15 -22.74 -24.72
N THR A 347 19.39 -22.46 -26.00
CA THR A 347 19.38 -21.08 -26.51
C THR A 347 18.04 -20.80 -27.16
N ILE A 348 17.30 -19.82 -26.63
CA ILE A 348 15.99 -19.39 -27.14
C ILE A 348 16.08 -17.89 -27.38
N PHE A 349 15.88 -17.45 -28.63
CA PHE A 349 16.00 -16.03 -29.03
C PHE A 349 17.25 -15.33 -28.45
N ASN A 350 18.40 -15.99 -28.60
CA ASN A 350 19.70 -15.49 -28.14
C ASN A 350 19.87 -15.34 -26.62
N ARG A 351 18.97 -15.92 -25.82
CA ARG A 351 19.10 -16.07 -24.36
C ARG A 351 19.40 -17.52 -24.00
N ARG A 352 20.34 -17.75 -23.08
CA ARG A 352 20.77 -19.09 -22.65
C ARG A 352 20.08 -19.48 -21.35
N PHE A 353 19.27 -20.53 -21.40
CA PHE A 353 18.59 -21.08 -20.25
C PHE A 353 19.27 -22.39 -19.82
N PHE A 354 19.72 -22.48 -18.58
CA PHE A 354 20.27 -23.71 -18.01
C PHE A 354 19.14 -24.54 -17.40
N LEU A 355 18.92 -25.76 -17.91
CA LEU A 355 17.89 -26.68 -17.44
C LEU A 355 18.42 -27.51 -16.26
N TYR A 356 17.80 -27.38 -15.09
CA TYR A 356 18.30 -28.03 -13.86
C TYR A 356 17.40 -29.12 -13.30
N ASP A 357 16.10 -29.05 -13.57
CA ASP A 357 15.13 -30.08 -13.17
C ASP A 357 13.99 -30.13 -14.18
N CYS A 358 13.19 -31.19 -14.11
CA CYS A 358 12.02 -31.39 -14.96
C CYS A 358 10.91 -32.12 -14.21
N ASP A 359 9.70 -32.04 -14.74
CA ASP A 359 8.51 -32.60 -14.10
C ASP A 359 8.46 -34.13 -14.17
N ILE A 360 7.71 -34.77 -13.26
CA ILE A 360 7.59 -36.24 -13.21
C ILE A 360 7.09 -36.82 -14.54
N PHE A 361 6.12 -36.14 -15.15
CA PHE A 361 5.61 -36.52 -16.48
C PHE A 361 6.72 -36.49 -17.54
N THR A 362 7.56 -35.45 -17.56
CA THR A 362 8.68 -35.38 -18.52
C THR A 362 9.68 -36.51 -18.31
N LYS A 363 10.03 -36.83 -17.07
CA LYS A 363 10.92 -37.96 -16.76
C LYS A 363 10.36 -39.27 -17.35
N SER A 364 9.06 -39.51 -17.15
CA SER A 364 8.40 -40.70 -17.71
C SER A 364 8.36 -40.71 -19.25
N PHE A 365 8.15 -39.56 -19.88
CA PHE A 365 8.11 -39.42 -21.34
C PHE A 365 9.48 -39.68 -21.97
N TYR A 366 10.55 -39.11 -21.43
CA TYR A 366 11.91 -39.33 -21.97
C TYR A 366 12.40 -40.75 -21.72
N HIS A 367 11.99 -41.37 -20.61
CA HIS A 367 12.26 -42.78 -20.35
C HIS A 367 11.58 -43.68 -21.39
N GLN A 368 10.30 -43.43 -21.71
CA GLN A 368 9.54 -44.27 -22.65
C GLN A 368 9.94 -44.05 -24.11
N ASN A 369 10.21 -42.81 -24.52
CA ASN A 369 10.42 -42.46 -25.93
C ASN A 369 11.90 -42.41 -26.34
N PHE A 370 12.80 -42.03 -25.42
CA PHE A 370 14.22 -41.81 -25.72
C PHE A 370 15.16 -42.70 -24.90
N GLY A 371 14.64 -43.51 -23.96
CA GLY A 371 15.46 -44.40 -23.13
C GLY A 371 16.46 -43.66 -22.23
N GLN A 372 16.15 -42.44 -21.80
CA GLN A 372 16.98 -41.67 -20.88
C GLN A 372 16.57 -41.94 -19.43
N PHE A 373 17.54 -42.24 -18.56
CA PHE A 373 17.31 -42.64 -17.17
C PHE A 373 17.86 -41.64 -16.13
N ASP A 374 18.86 -40.84 -16.51
CA ASP A 374 19.51 -39.90 -15.60
C ASP A 374 18.78 -38.55 -15.59
N PHE A 375 17.99 -38.33 -14.52
CA PHE A 375 17.32 -37.06 -14.23
C PHE A 375 17.63 -36.53 -12.82
N THR A 376 18.89 -36.62 -12.40
CA THR A 376 19.34 -36.06 -11.12
C THR A 376 19.17 -34.54 -11.14
N PRO A 377 18.32 -33.95 -10.26
CA PRO A 377 18.14 -32.51 -10.21
C PRO A 377 19.45 -31.85 -9.78
N ILE A 378 19.83 -30.78 -10.48
CA ILE A 378 21.05 -30.03 -10.18
C ILE A 378 20.71 -28.94 -9.18
N ASP A 379 21.37 -28.94 -8.02
CA ASP A 379 21.18 -27.89 -7.02
C ASP A 379 21.85 -26.59 -7.46
N ILE A 380 21.05 -25.54 -7.59
CA ILE A 380 21.48 -24.20 -8.00
C ILE A 380 21.60 -23.26 -6.78
N ASP A 381 21.01 -23.64 -5.64
CA ASP A 381 20.95 -22.76 -4.47
C ASP A 381 22.33 -22.58 -3.81
N THR A 382 23.36 -23.32 -4.22
CA THR A 382 24.75 -23.19 -3.75
C THR A 382 25.43 -21.88 -4.14
N LYS A 383 24.92 -21.17 -5.16
CA LYS A 383 25.38 -19.81 -5.51
C LYS A 383 24.63 -18.70 -4.75
N ARG A 384 23.88 -19.04 -3.70
CA ARG A 384 23.27 -18.02 -2.84
C ARG A 384 24.35 -17.24 -2.11
N TYR A 385 24.39 -15.94 -2.42
CA TYR A 385 24.54 -14.85 -1.46
C TYR A 385 25.23 -15.26 -0.16
N ILE A 386 26.56 -15.24 -0.18
CA ILE A 386 27.23 -14.67 0.98
C ILE A 386 26.74 -13.22 0.97
N LYS A 387 25.60 -12.91 1.63
CA LYS A 387 25.38 -11.56 2.15
C LYS A 387 26.75 -11.21 2.73
N PRO A 388 27.45 -10.17 2.24
CA PRO A 388 28.75 -9.82 2.80
C PRO A 388 28.51 -9.82 4.29
N SER A 389 29.08 -10.83 4.98
CA SER A 389 28.78 -11.07 6.38
C SER A 389 29.08 -9.72 6.98
N ILE A 390 28.05 -9.00 7.45
CA ILE A 390 28.25 -7.63 7.92
C ILE A 390 29.36 -7.80 8.92
N GLN A 391 30.56 -7.34 8.55
CA GLN A 391 31.73 -7.50 9.38
C GLN A 391 31.42 -6.52 10.48
N LEU A 392 30.80 -7.05 11.55
CA LEU A 392 30.43 -6.26 12.69
C LEU A 392 31.73 -5.64 13.14
N SER A 393 31.83 -4.33 12.96
CA SER A 393 32.98 -3.57 13.42
C SER A 393 33.25 -3.96 14.87
N PRO A 394 34.51 -4.19 15.27
CA PRO A 394 34.82 -4.55 16.63
C PRO A 394 34.25 -3.50 17.58
N VAL A 395 33.80 -3.94 18.76
CA VAL A 395 33.31 -3.03 19.80
C VAL A 395 34.44 -2.03 20.10
N PRO A 396 34.18 -0.71 20.04
CA PRO A 396 35.20 0.27 20.32
C PRO A 396 35.67 0.15 21.79
N PRO A 397 36.93 0.49 22.08
CA PRO A 397 37.46 0.43 23.44
C PRO A 397 36.68 1.32 24.40
N HIS A 398 36.74 0.99 25.69
CA HIS A 398 36.10 1.75 26.75
C HIS A 398 36.64 3.17 26.80
N ILE A 399 35.76 4.16 26.79
CA ILE A 399 36.12 5.54 27.07
C ILE A 399 36.48 5.62 28.55
N MET A 400 37.59 6.24 28.96
CA MET A 400 38.06 6.30 30.36
C MET A 400 37.11 6.98 31.38
N PHE A 401 35.87 7.27 31.00
CA PHE A 401 34.83 7.86 31.84
C PHE A 401 33.74 6.84 32.15
N GLY A 402 33.42 6.70 33.44
CA GLY A 402 32.40 5.77 33.89
C GLY A 402 32.90 4.33 34.01
N LYS A 403 31.97 3.38 34.06
CA LYS A 403 32.27 1.95 34.14
C LYS A 403 32.22 1.33 32.73
N PRO A 404 33.09 0.36 32.42
CA PRO A 404 33.10 -0.30 31.12
C PRO A 404 31.76 -0.99 30.80
N GLU A 405 31.05 -1.47 31.83
CA GLU A 405 29.73 -2.06 31.66
C GLU A 405 28.64 -1.04 31.29
N ASP A 406 28.81 0.24 31.68
CA ASP A 406 27.83 1.30 31.39
C ASP A 406 28.07 1.85 29.97
N THR A 407 29.33 2.08 29.60
CA THR A 407 29.71 2.59 28.28
C THR A 407 29.37 1.63 27.16
N ILE A 408 29.45 0.30 27.39
CA ILE A 408 29.09 -0.69 26.37
C ILE A 408 27.61 -0.61 25.99
N GLN A 409 26.75 -0.07 26.87
CA GLN A 409 25.33 0.14 26.55
C GLN A 409 25.12 1.22 25.49
N ASN A 410 25.98 2.23 25.43
CA ASN A 410 25.97 3.25 24.38
C ASN A 410 26.33 2.67 23.02
N VAL A 411 27.21 1.66 22.98
CA VAL A 411 27.56 0.94 21.74
C VAL A 411 26.42 0.01 21.32
N LYS A 412 25.82 -0.70 22.28
CA LYS A 412 24.77 -1.70 22.01
C LYS A 412 23.43 -1.07 21.62
N ASN A 413 23.08 0.06 22.22
CA ASN A 413 21.77 0.69 22.06
C ASN A 413 21.92 2.19 21.77
N LEU A 414 21.14 2.69 20.82
CA LEU A 414 21.07 4.13 20.52
C LEU A 414 20.64 4.96 21.74
N ILE A 415 19.70 4.43 22.53
CA ILE A 415 19.29 5.01 23.81
C ILE A 415 19.85 4.08 24.90
N PRO A 416 20.85 4.54 25.68
CA PRO A 416 21.48 3.69 26.67
C PRO A 416 20.49 3.31 27.76
N LYS A 417 20.51 2.03 28.11
CA LYS A 417 19.72 1.46 29.19
C LYS A 417 20.63 1.21 30.37
N SER A 418 20.14 1.50 31.58
CA SER A 418 20.86 1.16 32.79
C SER A 418 21.06 -0.36 32.88
N ILE A 419 22.24 -0.76 33.34
CA ILE A 419 22.55 -2.18 33.54
C ILE A 419 21.59 -2.73 34.61
N LYS A 420 20.92 -3.83 34.28
CA LYS A 420 20.07 -4.53 35.23
C LYS A 420 20.97 -5.32 36.19
N LYS A 421 20.84 -5.04 37.49
CA LYS A 421 21.46 -5.85 38.55
C LYS A 421 20.69 -7.15 38.74
N ASP A 422 21.39 -8.22 39.11
CA ASP A 422 20.79 -9.52 39.42
C ASP A 422 20.01 -9.44 40.73
N ARG A 423 18.73 -9.07 40.63
CA ARG A 423 17.86 -8.84 41.79
C ARG A 423 17.70 -10.09 42.65
N ILE A 424 17.67 -11.27 42.03
CA ILE A 424 17.58 -12.56 42.74
C ILE A 424 18.78 -12.73 43.67
N LYS A 425 20.00 -12.56 43.12
CA LYS A 425 21.25 -12.63 43.89
C LYS A 425 21.30 -11.61 45.02
N LEU A 426 20.81 -10.39 44.78
CA LEU A 426 20.76 -9.32 45.78
C LEU A 426 19.86 -9.70 46.97
N MET A 427 18.67 -10.24 46.68
CA MET A 427 17.68 -10.60 47.71
C MET A 427 18.10 -11.84 48.51
N GLU A 428 18.60 -12.89 47.85
CA GLU A 428 19.01 -14.13 48.50
C GLU A 428 20.22 -13.95 49.42
N ASN A 429 21.14 -13.05 49.05
CA ASN A 429 22.42 -12.88 49.73
C ASN A 429 22.56 -11.54 50.47
N GLU A 430 21.46 -10.80 50.69
CA GLU A 430 21.48 -9.43 51.25
C GLU A 430 22.30 -9.31 52.55
N ASN A 431 22.13 -10.30 53.44
CA ASN A 431 22.78 -10.37 54.76
C ASN A 431 23.94 -11.37 54.82
N ARG A 432 24.35 -11.95 53.68
CA ARG A 432 25.43 -12.96 53.63
C ARG A 432 26.76 -12.29 53.28
N VAL A 433 27.71 -12.39 54.19
CA VAL A 433 29.03 -11.76 54.08
C VAL A 433 30.10 -12.75 54.50
N LEU A 434 31.15 -12.88 53.68
CA LEU A 434 32.31 -13.72 53.96
C LEU A 434 33.43 -12.83 54.51
N ARG A 435 34.04 -13.23 55.61
CA ARG A 435 35.12 -12.47 56.26
C ARG A 435 36.38 -13.30 56.34
N TYR A 436 37.48 -12.66 55.97
CA TYR A 436 38.81 -13.25 55.89
C TYR A 436 39.80 -12.37 56.63
N GLU A 437 40.74 -12.99 57.34
CA GLU A 437 41.87 -12.31 57.93
C GLU A 437 43.07 -12.40 56.99
N ALA A 438 43.70 -11.26 56.76
CA ALA A 438 44.83 -11.13 55.86
C ALA A 438 45.93 -10.25 56.43
N ILE A 439 47.16 -10.46 55.96
CA ILE A 439 48.29 -9.54 56.15
C ILE A 439 48.68 -8.91 54.83
N MET A 440 49.26 -7.72 54.88
CA MET A 440 49.80 -7.05 53.70
C MET A 440 51.24 -7.50 53.43
N GLU A 441 51.52 -7.91 52.19
CA GLU A 441 52.88 -8.18 51.71
C GLU A 441 53.53 -6.83 51.34
N SER A 442 54.27 -6.25 52.28
CA SER A 442 54.95 -4.96 52.14
C SER A 442 56.44 -5.07 52.46
N VAL A 443 57.26 -4.23 51.82
CA VAL A 443 58.69 -4.09 52.12
C VAL A 443 58.89 -3.42 53.50
N ASN A 444 57.89 -2.65 53.95
CA ASN A 444 57.92 -2.01 55.26
C ASN A 444 57.52 -3.00 56.36
N GLU A 445 58.41 -3.28 57.30
CA GLU A 445 58.14 -4.19 58.44
C GLU A 445 56.93 -3.75 59.28
N ARG A 446 56.72 -2.43 59.43
CA ARG A 446 55.56 -1.88 60.14
C ARG A 446 54.24 -2.23 59.47
N ASP A 447 54.20 -2.25 58.14
CA ASP A 447 53.00 -2.60 57.39
C ASP A 447 52.78 -4.11 57.31
N ALA A 448 53.88 -4.89 57.30
CA ALA A 448 53.84 -6.35 57.31
C ALA A 448 53.24 -6.93 58.60
N GLN A 449 53.33 -6.22 59.73
CA GLN A 449 52.75 -6.62 61.01
C GLN A 449 51.25 -6.30 61.14
N ARG A 450 50.69 -5.47 60.25
CA ARG A 450 49.28 -5.05 60.32
C ARG A 450 48.37 -6.16 59.85
N LYS A 451 47.33 -6.44 60.64
CA LYS A 451 46.29 -7.41 60.31
C LYS A 451 45.08 -6.70 59.74
N PHE A 452 44.53 -7.27 58.68
CA PHE A 452 43.38 -6.73 57.97
C PHE A 452 42.24 -7.74 57.96
N LEU A 453 41.02 -7.23 58.01
CA LEU A 453 39.79 -7.98 57.83
C LEU A 453 39.24 -7.64 56.44
N ILE A 454 39.32 -8.59 55.52
CA ILE A 454 38.72 -8.50 54.19
C ILE A 454 37.30 -9.04 54.27
N VAL A 455 36.35 -8.22 53.86
CA VAL A 455 34.92 -8.49 53.96
C VAL A 455 34.34 -8.51 52.54
N TYR A 456 33.91 -9.68 52.08
CA TYR A 456 33.30 -9.92 50.78
C TYR A 456 31.78 -10.04 50.92
N ARG A 457 31.03 -9.16 50.26
CA ARG A 457 29.56 -9.19 50.27
C ARG A 457 29.04 -9.98 49.06
N LEU A 458 28.33 -11.07 49.31
CA LEU A 458 27.82 -11.96 48.26
C LEU A 458 26.68 -11.35 47.43
N ALA A 459 25.98 -10.35 47.96
CA ALA A 459 24.86 -9.70 47.28
C ALA A 459 25.28 -8.87 46.06
N ASP A 460 26.40 -8.16 46.15
CA ASP A 460 26.88 -7.19 45.13
C ASP A 460 28.32 -7.46 44.65
N ASP A 461 28.97 -8.53 45.13
CA ASP A 461 30.39 -8.87 44.90
C ASP A 461 31.37 -7.76 45.32
N LEU A 462 30.99 -6.95 46.31
CA LEU A 462 31.80 -5.84 46.81
C LEU A 462 32.76 -6.31 47.89
N ILE A 463 33.98 -5.79 47.83
CA ILE A 463 35.04 -6.04 48.80
C ILE A 463 35.27 -4.78 49.63
N SER A 464 35.39 -4.93 50.94
CA SER A 464 35.85 -3.88 51.84
C SER A 464 36.94 -4.41 52.75
N VAL A 465 37.88 -3.56 53.12
CA VAL A 465 39.02 -3.95 53.96
C VAL A 465 39.04 -3.05 55.19
N TYR A 466 39.09 -3.67 56.36
CA TYR A 466 39.20 -3.00 57.64
C TYR A 466 40.51 -3.36 58.29
N GLU A 467 41.15 -2.41 58.93
CA GLU A 467 42.35 -2.64 59.73
C GLU A 467 41.95 -3.11 61.13
N LYS A 468 42.48 -4.26 61.56
CA LYS A 468 42.33 -4.72 62.94
C LYS A 468 43.30 -3.94 63.82
N PRO A 469 42.87 -3.40 64.98
CA PRO A 469 43.78 -2.76 65.92
C PRO A 469 44.81 -3.77 66.43
N LEU A 470 46.02 -3.29 66.72
CA LEU A 470 47.03 -4.07 67.45
C LEU A 470 46.68 -4.06 68.94
N ASP A 471 46.79 -5.21 69.59
CA ASP A 471 46.49 -5.35 71.02
C ASP A 471 47.37 -4.38 71.85
N GLY A 472 46.74 -3.61 72.73
CA GLY A 472 47.41 -2.62 73.60
C GLY A 472 47.27 -1.15 73.18
N TYR A 473 46.71 -0.85 72.00
CA TYR A 473 46.43 0.53 71.56
C TYR A 473 44.91 0.78 71.45
N GLY A 474 44.46 1.93 71.97
CA GLY A 474 43.05 2.32 72.04
C GLY A 474 42.28 2.15 70.72
N CYS A 475 41.05 1.63 70.85
CA CYS A 475 40.28 0.95 69.81
C CYS A 475 39.61 1.92 68.82
N LEU A 476 40.09 1.95 67.57
CA LEU A 476 39.31 2.39 66.40
C LEU A 476 39.67 1.51 65.19
N THR A 477 38.80 0.55 64.85
CA THR A 477 38.88 -0.20 63.59
C THR A 477 38.76 0.78 62.42
N ARG A 478 39.87 1.03 61.71
CA ARG A 478 39.89 1.97 60.59
C ARG A 478 39.51 1.24 59.30
N LYS A 479 38.59 1.81 58.53
CA LYS A 479 38.29 1.34 57.17
C LYS A 479 39.50 1.67 56.28
N PHE A 480 40.18 0.63 55.79
CA PHE A 480 41.33 0.75 54.88
C PHE A 480 40.87 0.91 53.43
N LEU A 481 39.85 0.14 53.03
CA LEU A 481 39.25 0.21 51.70
C LEU A 481 37.72 0.22 51.81
N GLU A 482 37.10 1.20 51.18
CA GLU A 482 35.63 1.25 51.05
C GLU A 482 35.10 0.18 50.10
N ARG A 483 33.83 -0.19 50.29
CA ARG A 483 33.12 -1.21 49.51
C ARG A 483 33.16 -0.87 48.03
N ILE A 484 33.97 -1.59 47.29
CA ILE A 484 34.11 -1.43 45.84
C ILE A 484 34.28 -2.80 45.17
N ARG A 485 33.89 -2.88 43.90
CA ARG A 485 34.11 -4.08 43.08
C ARG A 485 35.49 -3.98 42.45
N ILE A 486 36.32 -4.99 42.63
CA ILE A 486 37.75 -4.90 42.32
C ILE A 486 38.07 -5.86 41.16
N PRO A 487 38.59 -5.35 40.04
CA PRO A 487 39.02 -6.18 38.93
C PRO A 487 40.33 -6.90 39.26
N LYS A 488 40.53 -8.08 38.65
CA LYS A 488 41.80 -8.82 38.71
C LYS A 488 42.88 -8.05 37.94
N PRO A 489 44.15 -8.11 38.38
CA PRO A 489 45.24 -7.38 37.74
C PRO A 489 45.46 -7.77 36.27
N ASP A 490 45.24 -9.04 35.93
CA ASP A 490 45.44 -9.58 34.57
C ASP A 490 44.24 -9.39 33.62
N SER A 491 43.21 -8.64 34.03
CA SER A 491 41.99 -8.49 33.24
C SER A 491 42.08 -7.37 32.20
N HIS A 492 41.38 -7.55 31.07
CA HIS A 492 41.34 -6.55 30.01
C HIS A 492 40.60 -5.28 30.50
N PRO A 493 41.13 -4.07 30.27
CA PRO A 493 40.52 -2.82 30.74
C PRO A 493 39.06 -2.62 30.29
N ASP A 494 38.75 -3.04 29.07
CA ASP A 494 37.41 -2.92 28.47
C ASP A 494 36.42 -4.01 28.92
N ALA A 495 36.94 -5.10 29.50
CA ALA A 495 36.15 -6.25 29.95
C ALA A 495 36.75 -6.79 31.27
N PRO A 496 36.62 -6.01 32.37
CA PRO A 496 37.25 -6.38 33.63
C PRO A 496 36.63 -7.67 34.19
N ILE A 497 37.50 -8.57 34.63
CA ILE A 497 37.11 -9.79 35.35
C ILE A 497 37.27 -9.48 36.84
N TYR A 498 36.19 -9.55 37.59
CA TYR A 498 36.18 -9.22 39.02
C TYR A 498 36.56 -10.40 39.91
N TYR A 499 37.07 -10.12 41.11
CA TYR A 499 37.30 -11.14 42.13
C TYR A 499 35.99 -11.82 42.57
N GLY A 500 35.99 -13.14 42.54
CA GLY A 500 34.89 -13.99 43.01
C GLY A 500 35.24 -14.69 44.31
N PRO A 501 34.25 -15.36 44.96
CA PRO A 501 34.49 -16.05 46.23
C PRO A 501 35.44 -17.25 46.09
N ASN A 502 35.62 -17.79 44.88
CA ASN A 502 36.59 -18.85 44.56
C ASN A 502 38.05 -18.39 44.62
N ASP A 503 38.31 -17.08 44.51
CA ASP A 503 39.66 -16.54 44.58
C ASP A 503 40.15 -16.40 46.04
N PHE A 504 39.24 -16.52 47.02
CA PHE A 504 39.55 -16.40 48.45
C PHE A 504 39.74 -17.79 49.08
N TYR A 505 40.99 -18.22 49.19
CA TYR A 505 41.39 -19.44 49.90
C TYR A 505 42.60 -19.16 50.79
N ILE A 506 42.92 -20.07 51.70
CA ILE A 506 44.00 -19.84 52.67
C ILE A 506 45.36 -19.87 51.97
N GLY A 507 46.14 -18.81 52.16
CA GLY A 507 47.39 -18.57 51.44
C GLY A 507 47.23 -17.89 50.09
N ALA A 508 46.00 -17.55 49.66
CA ALA A 508 45.78 -16.81 48.42
C ALA A 508 46.39 -15.40 48.49
N ARG A 509 47.00 -14.98 47.38
CA ARG A 509 47.51 -13.61 47.19
C ARG A 509 46.49 -12.79 46.41
N ILE A 510 45.95 -11.75 47.04
CA ILE A 510 44.95 -10.87 46.44
C ILE A 510 45.55 -9.48 46.28
N GLU A 511 45.56 -8.99 45.05
CA GLU A 511 45.99 -7.64 44.75
C GLU A 511 44.80 -6.68 44.75
N LEU A 512 44.81 -5.71 45.68
CA LEU A 512 43.82 -4.66 45.83
C LEU A 512 44.52 -3.30 45.66
N PHE A 513 44.27 -2.58 44.57
CA PHE A 513 44.87 -1.26 44.30
C PHE A 513 46.41 -1.22 44.48
N LYS A 514 47.12 -2.20 43.90
CA LYS A 514 48.59 -2.37 44.01
C LYS A 514 49.11 -2.79 45.38
N HIS A 515 48.24 -3.00 46.37
CA HIS A 515 48.58 -3.64 47.63
C HIS A 515 48.29 -5.14 47.55
N ARG A 516 49.27 -5.97 47.89
CA ARG A 516 49.12 -7.43 47.92
C ARG A 516 48.78 -7.88 49.33
N PHE A 517 47.70 -8.64 49.46
CA PHE A 517 47.24 -9.22 50.71
C PHE A 517 47.32 -10.74 50.65
N ILE A 518 47.80 -11.36 51.72
CA ILE A 518 47.84 -12.82 51.87
C ILE A 518 46.76 -13.22 52.87
N ILE A 519 45.82 -14.06 52.45
CA ILE A 519 44.79 -14.60 53.36
C ILE A 519 45.45 -15.59 54.32
N ILE A 520 45.34 -15.34 55.63
CA ILE A 520 45.87 -16.21 56.68
C ILE A 520 44.76 -17.08 57.28
N ASP A 521 43.59 -16.48 57.51
CA ASP A 521 42.48 -17.12 58.22
C ASP A 521 41.11 -16.69 57.67
N ALA A 522 40.05 -17.39 58.07
CA ALA A 522 38.68 -17.13 57.65
C ALA A 522 37.68 -17.35 58.79
N ASP A 523 36.56 -16.62 58.77
CA ASP A 523 35.47 -16.84 59.74
C ASP A 523 34.89 -18.26 59.60
N ARG A 524 34.46 -18.88 60.72
CA ARG A 524 33.76 -20.19 60.70
C ARG A 524 32.52 -20.20 59.80
N TYR A 525 31.85 -19.05 59.68
CA TYR A 525 30.71 -18.87 58.78
C TYR A 525 31.08 -19.12 57.30
N VAL A 526 32.30 -18.73 56.90
CA VAL A 526 32.77 -18.91 55.52
C VAL A 526 32.84 -20.39 55.16
N LEU A 527 33.41 -21.21 56.04
CA LEU A 527 33.49 -22.65 55.83
C LEU A 527 32.08 -23.27 55.71
N LYS A 528 31.17 -22.93 56.63
CA LYS A 528 29.78 -23.40 56.59
C LYS A 528 29.09 -23.03 55.27
N PHE A 529 29.22 -21.78 54.84
CA PHE A 529 28.63 -21.29 53.60
C PHE A 529 29.17 -22.03 52.36
N ILE A 530 30.49 -22.25 52.29
CA ILE A 530 31.12 -22.97 51.19
C ILE A 530 30.72 -24.45 51.19
N GLU A 531 30.56 -25.06 52.37
CA GLU A 531 30.10 -26.45 52.49
C GLU A 531 28.62 -26.65 52.15
N GLU A 532 27.78 -25.65 52.37
CA GLU A 532 26.39 -25.66 51.90
C GLU A 532 26.32 -25.52 50.37
N ASN A 533 27.29 -24.82 49.76
CA ASN A 533 27.32 -24.51 48.33
C ASN A 533 28.47 -25.22 47.57
N ARG A 534 28.87 -26.43 47.97
CA ARG A 534 30.08 -27.12 47.43
C ARG A 534 30.15 -27.20 45.90
N GLN A 535 29.02 -27.26 45.21
CA GLN A 535 28.98 -27.34 43.76
C GLN A 535 29.51 -26.08 43.06
N GLN A 536 29.50 -24.92 43.73
CA GLN A 536 29.97 -23.64 43.17
C GLN A 536 31.46 -23.39 43.42
N PHE A 537 32.10 -24.18 44.29
CA PHE A 537 33.46 -23.97 44.78
C PHE A 537 34.42 -25.08 44.33
N SER A 538 35.67 -24.70 44.05
CA SER A 538 36.73 -25.68 43.77
C SER A 538 37.11 -26.46 45.03
N GLN A 539 37.39 -27.77 44.89
CA GLN A 539 37.77 -28.65 46.00
C GLN A 539 39.00 -28.13 46.76
N HIS A 540 39.95 -27.52 46.05
CA HIS A 540 41.13 -26.90 46.64
C HIS A 540 40.80 -25.81 47.68
N VAL A 541 39.78 -24.98 47.39
CA VAL A 541 39.34 -23.90 48.31
C VAL A 541 38.80 -24.50 49.60
N ILE A 542 37.94 -25.52 49.48
CA ILE A 542 37.30 -26.21 50.61
C ILE A 542 38.36 -26.85 51.51
N ASP A 543 39.31 -27.58 50.92
CA ASP A 543 40.34 -28.30 51.66
C ASP A 543 41.32 -27.36 52.37
N SER A 544 41.65 -26.21 51.75
CA SER A 544 42.49 -25.19 52.37
C SER A 544 41.87 -24.65 53.66
N LEU A 545 40.56 -24.34 53.63
CA LEU A 545 39.83 -23.79 54.76
C LEU A 545 39.66 -24.81 55.88
N ARG A 546 39.33 -26.07 55.52
CA ARG A 546 39.22 -27.16 56.51
C ARG A 546 40.52 -27.41 57.26
N LYS A 547 41.63 -27.53 56.53
CA LYS A 547 42.94 -27.80 57.15
C LYS A 547 43.28 -26.76 58.22
N LYS A 548 43.07 -25.48 57.93
CA LYS A 548 43.37 -24.40 58.89
C LYS A 548 42.40 -24.36 60.06
N LEU A 549 41.09 -24.46 59.80
CA LEU A 549 40.07 -24.34 60.85
C LEU A 549 40.07 -25.56 61.79
N CYS A 550 40.39 -26.77 61.29
CA CYS A 550 40.61 -27.94 62.15
C CYS A 550 41.84 -27.76 63.05
N LEU A 551 42.96 -27.24 62.52
CA LEU A 551 44.17 -26.95 63.30
C LEU A 551 43.95 -25.89 64.39
N ASN A 552 43.05 -24.93 64.17
CA ASN A 552 42.71 -23.91 65.16
C ASN A 552 41.82 -24.50 66.28
N ASN A 553 40.91 -25.43 65.98
CA ASN A 553 40.08 -26.09 66.99
C ASN A 553 40.93 -26.91 67.98
N GLU A 554 41.97 -27.62 67.51
CA GLU A 554 42.90 -28.36 68.38
C GLU A 554 43.67 -27.43 69.34
N LYS A 555 44.02 -26.22 68.88
CA LYS A 555 44.70 -25.19 69.70
C LYS A 555 43.74 -24.52 70.69
N ASP A 556 42.50 -24.23 70.29
CA ASP A 556 41.48 -23.66 71.17
C ASP A 556 41.05 -24.65 72.27
N GLU A 557 40.99 -25.94 71.96
CA GLU A 557 40.74 -27.00 72.95
C GLU A 557 41.91 -27.17 73.93
N GLN A 558 43.16 -27.10 73.46
CA GLN A 558 44.35 -27.10 74.32
C GLN A 558 44.42 -25.86 75.24
N ASN A 559 44.12 -24.67 74.72
CA ASN A 559 44.08 -23.43 75.51
C ASN A 559 42.91 -23.41 76.52
N ASN A 560 41.73 -23.90 76.14
CA ASN A 560 40.60 -24.04 77.06
C ASN A 560 40.86 -25.08 78.15
N ASN A 561 41.58 -26.17 77.83
CA ASN A 561 42.01 -27.14 78.84
C ASN A 561 43.09 -26.56 79.77
N GLN A 562 44.03 -25.75 79.27
CA GLN A 562 44.96 -25.00 80.11
C GLN A 562 44.27 -23.97 81.02
N MET A 563 43.30 -23.20 80.52
CA MET A 563 42.54 -22.24 81.35
C MET A 563 41.67 -22.94 82.40
N LYS A 564 41.11 -24.12 82.11
CA LYS A 564 40.40 -24.92 83.12
C LYS A 564 41.34 -25.40 84.23
N ILE A 565 42.60 -25.71 83.91
CA ILE A 565 43.63 -26.07 84.90
C ILE A 565 44.01 -24.86 85.77
N TYR A 566 44.08 -23.65 85.21
CA TYR A 566 44.32 -22.43 86.01
C TYR A 566 43.13 -22.01 86.91
N HIS A 567 41.90 -22.37 86.55
CA HIS A 567 40.71 -22.11 87.39
C HIS A 567 40.40 -23.21 88.43
N SER A 568 41.16 -24.29 88.45
CA SER A 568 41.04 -25.41 89.41
C SER A 568 42.21 -25.53 90.39
N CYS A 569 43.12 -24.55 90.39
CA CYS A 569 44.16 -24.36 91.40
C CYS A 569 43.80 -23.25 92.37
#